data_AF-U7UK86-F1
#
_entry.id   AF-U7UK86-F1
#
_cell.length_a   1.000
_cell.length_b   1.000
_cell.length_c   1.000
_cell.angle_alpha   90.00
_cell.angle_beta   90.00
_cell.angle_gamma   90.00
#
_symmetry.space_group_name_H-M   'P 1'
#
loop_
_entity.id
_entity.type
_entity.pdbx_description
1 polymer ?
#
loop_
_entity_poly.entity_id
_entity_poly.type
_entity_poly.pdbx_seq_one_letter_code
_entity_poly.pdbx_strand_id
1 'polypeptide(L)'
;MNGIGATKLPQGFRSSVTYSGMDSRLKVDTAMIRSEKECYLLRSVHTRISCTMTKVLIWHHGIALPQGRRGSEITGQLCAAADAAAGVYGSALLASGSAAGHFRPSRLVDSFPSLAADLNDDGAEALASVSAGKILTVSGCGSHVMAVVAAPTVAGKGVALFLTDTGLSGEEAGIVWRNLTDRYDFHDYDAVLMAVAAERQPHLFAADALALALESMGVKRCCRTAS
;
A
#
# COMPACT_ATOMS: atom_id res chain seq x y z
N MET A 1 -0.96 16.02 -20.44
CA MET A 1 -2.30 15.42 -20.20
C MET A 1 -2.08 14.20 -19.34
N ASN A 2 -2.83 14.06 -18.24
CA ASN A 2 -2.81 12.85 -17.42
C ASN A 2 -3.75 11.84 -18.06
N GLY A 3 -3.30 10.61 -18.23
CA GLY A 3 -4.09 9.53 -18.84
C GLY A 3 -4.24 8.36 -17.88
N ILE A 4 -5.46 7.80 -17.82
CA ILE A 4 -5.67 6.46 -17.27
C ILE A 4 -5.14 5.47 -18.33
N GLY A 5 -4.10 4.72 -17.96
CA GLY A 5 -3.36 3.87 -18.87
C GLY A 5 -3.53 2.37 -18.56
N ALA A 6 -2.81 1.54 -19.32
CA ALA A 6 -2.67 0.12 -19.01
C ALA A 6 -2.12 -0.06 -17.59
N THR A 7 -2.66 -1.05 -16.88
CA THR A 7 -2.28 -1.40 -15.51
C THR A 7 -0.81 -1.78 -15.45
N LYS A 8 0.02 -0.92 -14.88
CA LYS A 8 1.47 -1.12 -14.71
C LYS A 8 1.91 -0.64 -13.34
N LEU A 9 2.94 -1.29 -12.80
CA LEU A 9 3.64 -0.81 -11.62
C LEU A 9 4.36 0.51 -11.95
N PRO A 10 4.49 1.45 -11.00
CA PRO A 10 5.36 2.59 -11.18
C PRO A 10 6.82 2.17 -11.43
N GLN A 11 7.59 2.99 -12.12
CA GLN A 11 8.96 2.66 -12.51
C GLN A 11 9.84 2.30 -11.29
N GLY A 12 10.56 1.18 -11.40
CA GLY A 12 11.45 0.68 -10.34
C GLY A 12 10.72 -0.04 -9.20
N PHE A 13 9.40 -0.24 -9.30
CA PHE A 13 8.67 -1.14 -8.42
C PHE A 13 8.54 -2.52 -9.05
N ARG A 14 8.71 -3.54 -8.19
CA ARG A 14 8.42 -4.94 -8.49
C ARG A 14 7.43 -5.47 -7.49
N SER A 15 6.64 -6.45 -7.89
CA SER A 15 5.75 -7.12 -6.96
C SER A 15 5.64 -8.61 -7.26
N SER A 16 5.22 -9.34 -6.23
CA SER A 16 4.83 -10.74 -6.29
C SER A 16 3.68 -10.96 -5.33
N VAL A 17 2.88 -12.00 -5.59
CA VAL A 17 1.71 -12.33 -4.78
C VAL A 17 1.69 -13.82 -4.49
N THR A 18 1.03 -14.20 -3.40
CA THR A 18 0.89 -15.60 -3.01
C THR A 18 -0.37 -15.82 -2.18
N TYR A 19 -0.72 -17.09 -2.02
CA TYR A 19 -1.61 -17.56 -0.98
C TYR A 19 -0.79 -17.94 0.25
N SER A 20 -0.92 -17.16 1.32
CA SER A 20 -0.17 -17.39 2.57
C SER A 20 -0.73 -18.52 3.42
N GLY A 21 -1.98 -18.95 3.18
CA GLY A 21 -2.65 -19.92 4.05
C GLY A 21 -3.07 -19.36 5.41
N MET A 22 -3.16 -18.03 5.55
CA MET A 22 -3.65 -17.43 6.78
C MET A 22 -5.18 -17.54 6.89
N ASP A 23 -5.89 -17.40 5.77
CA ASP A 23 -7.31 -17.68 5.66
C ASP A 23 -7.57 -19.13 5.19
N SER A 24 -8.70 -19.67 5.62
CA SER A 24 -9.26 -20.97 5.21
C SER A 24 -9.61 -21.07 3.72
N ARG A 25 -9.79 -19.94 3.05
CA ARG A 25 -10.10 -19.87 1.63
C ARG A 25 -8.82 -19.87 0.80
N LEU A 26 -8.77 -20.72 -0.24
CA LEU A 26 -7.67 -20.74 -1.20
C LEU A 26 -7.80 -19.54 -2.14
N LYS A 27 -7.20 -18.41 -1.75
CA LYS A 27 -7.18 -17.15 -2.52
C LYS A 27 -5.85 -16.45 -2.34
N VAL A 28 -5.40 -15.69 -3.34
CA VAL A 28 -4.27 -14.78 -3.16
C VAL A 28 -4.63 -13.78 -2.05
N ASP A 29 -3.80 -13.69 -1.02
CA ASP A 29 -4.07 -12.88 0.17
C ASP A 29 -2.85 -12.12 0.68
N THR A 30 -1.68 -12.33 0.07
CA THR A 30 -0.45 -11.64 0.44
C THR A 30 0.34 -11.22 -0.79
N ALA A 31 0.95 -10.04 -0.72
CA ALA A 31 1.89 -9.51 -1.69
C ALA A 31 3.16 -9.00 -1.04
N MET A 32 4.26 -9.08 -1.77
CA MET A 32 5.48 -8.32 -1.51
C MET A 32 5.63 -7.29 -2.64
N ILE A 33 5.82 -6.04 -2.27
CA ILE A 33 6.08 -4.93 -3.19
C ILE A 33 7.44 -4.36 -2.82
N ARG A 34 8.35 -4.30 -3.79
CA ARG A 34 9.71 -3.81 -3.59
C ARG A 34 9.99 -2.65 -4.53
N SER A 35 10.60 -1.60 -4.02
CA SER A 35 11.19 -0.53 -4.82
C SER A 35 12.70 -0.70 -4.92
N GLU A 36 13.27 -0.39 -6.08
CA GLU A 36 14.72 -0.28 -6.29
C GLU A 36 15.32 0.89 -5.50
N LYS A 37 14.54 1.96 -5.31
CA LYS A 37 14.91 3.15 -4.54
C LYS A 37 14.26 3.14 -3.17
N GLU A 38 14.87 3.89 -2.24
CA GLU A 38 14.22 4.20 -0.97
C GLU A 38 12.88 4.92 -1.20
N CYS A 39 11.87 4.64 -0.38
CA CYS A 39 10.55 5.24 -0.43
C CYS A 39 10.14 5.81 0.94
N TYR A 40 9.37 6.89 0.91
CA TYR A 40 8.55 7.30 2.04
C TYR A 40 7.25 6.49 2.04
N LEU A 41 6.99 5.82 3.16
CA LEU A 41 5.72 5.17 3.44
C LEU A 41 4.89 6.06 4.37
N LEU A 42 3.75 6.51 3.88
CA LEU A 42 2.82 7.30 4.65
C LEU A 42 1.57 6.49 4.98
N ARG A 43 1.16 6.54 6.24
CA ARG A 43 -0.06 5.90 6.72
C ARG A 43 -0.82 6.89 7.59
N SER A 44 -2.14 6.88 7.47
CA SER A 44 -3.01 7.64 8.38
C SER A 44 -3.53 6.72 9.47
N VAL A 45 -3.23 7.07 10.71
CA VAL A 45 -3.82 6.43 11.89
C VAL A 45 -4.53 7.54 12.67
N HIS A 46 -5.86 7.58 12.52
CA HIS A 46 -6.69 8.69 13.01
C HIS A 46 -6.20 10.04 12.44
N THR A 47 -5.90 11.03 13.29
CA THR A 47 -5.42 12.36 12.89
C THR A 47 -3.90 12.44 12.71
N ARG A 48 -3.16 11.36 12.98
CA ARG A 48 -1.70 11.34 12.86
C ARG A 48 -1.29 10.66 11.56
N ILE A 49 -0.43 11.34 10.83
CA ILE A 49 0.27 10.79 9.68
C ILE A 49 1.62 10.26 10.17
N SER A 50 1.86 8.96 10.00
CA SER A 50 3.21 8.40 10.17
C SER A 50 3.92 8.41 8.83
N CYS A 51 5.18 8.82 8.81
CA CYS A 51 6.07 8.74 7.65
C CYS A 51 7.31 7.93 8.04
N THR A 52 7.60 6.86 7.31
CA THR A 52 8.76 5.99 7.55
C THR A 52 9.47 5.70 6.24
N MET A 53 10.80 5.54 6.28
CA MET A 53 11.56 5.08 5.12
C MET A 53 11.39 3.57 4.94
N THR A 54 11.20 3.13 3.69
CA THR A 54 11.07 1.71 3.36
C THR A 54 11.50 1.41 1.92
N LYS A 55 11.92 0.17 1.69
CA LYS A 55 12.09 -0.39 0.33
C LYS A 55 11.10 -1.51 0.00
N VAL A 56 10.49 -2.12 1.01
CA VAL A 56 9.64 -3.30 0.87
C VAL A 56 8.37 -3.10 1.67
N LEU A 57 7.23 -3.24 1.01
CA LEU A 57 5.93 -3.33 1.64
C LEU A 57 5.42 -4.76 1.54
N ILE A 58 5.21 -5.39 2.68
CA ILE A 58 4.40 -6.60 2.79
C ILE A 58 2.95 -6.18 2.95
N TRP A 59 2.10 -6.63 2.04
CA TRP A 59 0.67 -6.38 2.09
C TRP A 59 -0.07 -7.70 2.27
N HIS A 60 -0.79 -7.85 3.38
CA HIS A 60 -1.72 -8.95 3.62
C HIS A 60 -3.17 -8.42 3.71
N HIS A 61 -4.09 -9.13 3.06
CA HIS A 61 -5.52 -8.83 3.10
C HIS A 61 -6.35 -10.09 3.38
N GLY A 62 -6.96 -10.13 4.55
CA GLY A 62 -7.84 -11.22 4.98
C GLY A 62 -8.05 -11.18 6.48
N ILE A 63 -6.95 -11.18 7.24
CA ILE A 63 -6.98 -11.11 8.71
C ILE A 63 -6.17 -9.89 9.16
N ALA A 64 -6.81 -9.02 9.94
CA ALA A 64 -6.16 -7.84 10.50
C ALA A 64 -5.17 -8.22 11.61
N LEU A 65 -4.14 -7.40 11.78
CA LEU A 65 -3.23 -7.53 12.93
C LEU A 65 -3.99 -7.31 14.25
N PRO A 66 -3.62 -8.03 15.33
CA PRO A 66 -4.12 -7.72 16.66
C PRO A 66 -3.68 -6.30 17.06
N GLN A 67 -4.57 -5.59 17.76
CA GLN A 67 -4.29 -4.22 18.20
C GLN A 67 -3.29 -4.18 19.36
N GLY A 68 -2.67 -3.02 19.57
CA GLY A 68 -1.77 -2.76 20.69
C GLY A 68 -0.41 -3.45 20.59
N ARG A 69 0.23 -3.69 21.75
CA ARG A 69 1.62 -4.18 21.86
C ARG A 69 1.88 -5.45 21.06
N ARG A 70 0.93 -6.40 21.07
CA ARG A 70 1.08 -7.67 20.36
C ARG A 70 1.17 -7.47 18.85
N GLY A 71 0.39 -6.55 18.29
CA GLY A 71 0.46 -6.17 16.88
C GLY A 71 1.81 -5.57 16.52
N SER A 72 2.35 -4.70 17.36
CA SER A 72 3.68 -4.10 17.17
C SER A 72 4.80 -5.13 17.20
N GLU A 73 4.74 -6.09 18.13
CA GLU A 73 5.72 -7.19 18.21
C GLU A 73 5.69 -8.08 16.96
N ILE A 74 4.50 -8.48 16.53
CA ILE A 74 4.32 -9.26 15.29
C ILE A 74 4.81 -8.49 14.08
N THR A 75 4.51 -7.19 14.00
CA THR A 75 4.96 -6.33 12.90
C THR A 75 6.49 -6.31 12.84
N GLY A 76 7.16 -6.09 13.97
CA GLY A 76 8.63 -6.09 14.02
C GLY A 76 9.24 -7.43 13.58
N GLN A 77 8.66 -8.55 14.00
CA GLN A 77 9.11 -9.89 13.60
C GLN A 77 8.93 -10.14 12.09
N LEU A 78 7.77 -9.78 11.54
CA LEU A 78 7.49 -9.95 10.12
C LEU A 78 8.35 -9.04 9.25
N CYS A 79 8.54 -7.78 9.64
CA CYS A 79 9.43 -6.86 8.93
C CYS A 79 10.87 -7.38 8.93
N ALA A 80 11.38 -7.87 10.06
CA ALA A 80 12.73 -8.45 10.12
C ALA A 80 12.87 -9.71 9.24
N ALA A 81 11.85 -10.56 9.19
CA ALA A 81 11.86 -11.74 8.32
C ALA A 81 11.77 -11.37 6.84
N ALA A 82 10.96 -10.36 6.48
CA ALA A 82 10.88 -9.85 5.12
C ALA A 82 12.19 -9.21 4.66
N ASP A 83 12.84 -8.43 5.55
CA ASP A 83 14.17 -7.85 5.33
C ASP A 83 15.21 -8.94 5.02
N ALA A 84 15.24 -10.00 5.83
CA ALA A 84 16.14 -11.13 5.61
C ALA A 84 15.87 -11.85 4.29
N ALA A 85 14.60 -12.08 3.93
CA ALA A 85 14.22 -12.76 2.68
C ALA A 85 14.52 -11.91 1.43
N ALA A 86 14.28 -10.61 1.49
CA ALA A 86 14.49 -9.69 0.37
C ALA A 86 15.92 -9.15 0.26
N GLY A 87 16.77 -9.42 1.26
CA GLY A 87 18.16 -8.93 1.31
C GLY A 87 18.24 -7.40 1.43
N VAL A 88 17.30 -6.79 2.16
CA VAL A 88 17.23 -5.34 2.38
C VAL A 88 16.98 -5.02 3.85
N TYR A 89 16.95 -3.73 4.20
CA TYR A 89 16.51 -3.26 5.50
C TYR A 89 15.34 -2.29 5.35
N GLY A 90 14.45 -2.28 6.34
CA GLY A 90 13.38 -1.29 6.43
C GLY A 90 12.08 -1.73 5.77
N SER A 91 11.72 -3.01 5.84
CA SER A 91 10.41 -3.48 5.41
C SER A 91 9.28 -2.91 6.27
N ALA A 92 8.11 -2.73 5.67
CA ALA A 92 6.88 -2.33 6.33
C ALA A 92 5.76 -3.35 6.09
N LEU A 93 4.76 -3.33 6.97
CA LEU A 93 3.62 -4.25 6.92
C LEU A 93 2.29 -3.49 6.88
N LEU A 94 1.48 -3.81 5.87
CA LEU A 94 0.07 -3.48 5.78
C LEU A 94 -0.73 -4.77 5.91
N ALA A 95 -1.38 -4.99 7.04
CA ALA A 95 -2.27 -6.13 7.25
C ALA A 95 -3.69 -5.61 7.52
N SER A 96 -4.63 -6.06 6.72
CA SER A 96 -6.00 -5.55 6.66
C SER A 96 -7.01 -6.71 6.57
N GLY A 97 -8.28 -6.45 6.88
CA GLY A 97 -9.34 -7.44 6.82
C GLY A 97 -9.96 -7.70 8.18
N SER A 98 -10.36 -8.95 8.44
CA SER A 98 -11.17 -9.28 9.62
C SER A 98 -10.39 -9.29 10.92
N ALA A 99 -10.95 -8.66 11.95
CA ALA A 99 -10.44 -8.73 13.32
C ALA A 99 -10.86 -10.01 14.07
N ALA A 100 -11.79 -10.80 13.51
CA ALA A 100 -12.32 -12.00 14.16
C ALA A 100 -11.42 -13.25 13.98
N GLY A 101 -10.43 -13.18 13.10
CA GLY A 101 -9.52 -14.29 12.80
C GLY A 101 -8.27 -14.32 13.70
N HIS A 102 -7.67 -15.50 13.82
CA HIS A 102 -6.35 -15.63 14.44
C HIS A 102 -5.26 -15.27 13.44
N PHE A 103 -4.59 -14.15 13.67
CA PHE A 103 -3.41 -13.77 12.88
C PHE A 103 -2.27 -14.77 13.15
N ARG A 104 -1.78 -15.46 12.10
CA ARG A 104 -0.76 -16.52 12.19
C ARG A 104 0.54 -16.05 11.50
N PRO A 105 1.48 -15.39 12.23
CA PRO A 105 2.66 -14.79 11.62
C PRO A 105 3.55 -15.78 10.88
N SER A 106 3.68 -17.01 11.38
CA SER A 106 4.53 -18.05 10.76
C SER A 106 4.17 -18.32 9.31
N ARG A 107 2.87 -18.31 8.97
CA ARG A 107 2.39 -18.51 7.60
C ARG A 107 2.90 -17.45 6.62
N LEU A 108 3.00 -16.19 7.07
CA LEU A 108 3.60 -15.12 6.26
C LEU A 108 5.11 -15.30 6.15
N VAL A 109 5.79 -15.61 7.25
CA VAL A 109 7.25 -15.84 7.26
C VAL A 109 7.64 -16.94 6.26
N ASP A 110 6.91 -18.05 6.26
CA ASP A 110 7.14 -19.18 5.35
C ASP A 110 6.97 -18.79 3.87
N SER A 111 6.18 -17.74 3.60
CA SER A 111 5.88 -17.27 2.24
C SER A 111 6.92 -16.27 1.69
N PHE A 112 7.68 -15.60 2.56
CA PHE A 112 8.58 -14.52 2.16
C PHE A 112 9.71 -14.93 1.21
N PRO A 113 10.37 -16.10 1.34
CA PRO A 113 11.41 -16.50 0.40
C PRO A 113 10.91 -16.62 -1.05
N SER A 114 9.75 -17.25 -1.25
CA SER A 114 9.14 -17.38 -2.58
C SER A 114 8.69 -16.03 -3.12
N LEU A 115 8.04 -15.21 -2.29
CA LEU A 115 7.66 -13.85 -2.67
C LEU A 115 8.87 -13.03 -3.12
N ALA A 116 9.99 -13.08 -2.39
CA ALA A 116 11.20 -12.35 -2.74
C ALA A 116 11.84 -12.85 -4.05
N ALA A 117 11.83 -14.17 -4.29
CA ALA A 117 12.35 -14.79 -5.50
C ALA A 117 11.52 -14.44 -6.76
N ASP A 118 10.20 -14.33 -6.60
CA ASP A 118 9.25 -14.16 -7.71
C ASP A 118 8.93 -12.69 -8.04
N LEU A 119 9.64 -11.73 -7.43
CA LEU A 119 9.46 -10.30 -7.69
C LEU A 119 9.67 -9.97 -9.17
N ASN A 120 8.65 -9.38 -9.80
CA ASN A 120 8.68 -9.01 -11.21
C ASN A 120 7.98 -7.66 -11.47
N ASP A 121 8.24 -7.09 -12.66
CA ASP A 121 7.75 -5.77 -13.06
C ASP A 121 6.28 -5.81 -13.57
N ASP A 122 5.78 -7.00 -13.93
CA ASP A 122 4.46 -7.22 -14.50
C ASP A 122 3.38 -7.56 -13.44
N GLY A 123 3.72 -7.47 -12.16
CA GLY A 123 2.85 -7.90 -11.05
C GLY A 123 1.67 -6.97 -10.72
N ALA A 124 1.44 -5.91 -11.50
CA ALA A 124 0.41 -4.91 -11.20
C ALA A 124 -1.00 -5.53 -11.09
N GLU A 125 -1.44 -6.28 -12.09
CA GLU A 125 -2.77 -6.91 -12.08
C GLU A 125 -2.91 -7.96 -10.96
N ALA A 126 -1.82 -8.65 -10.63
CA ALA A 126 -1.79 -9.63 -9.56
C ALA A 126 -2.10 -9.00 -8.20
N LEU A 127 -1.69 -7.75 -7.96
CA LEU A 127 -1.98 -7.03 -6.71
C LEU A 127 -3.49 -6.81 -6.48
N ALA A 128 -4.29 -6.64 -7.53
CA ALA A 128 -5.75 -6.54 -7.38
C ALA A 128 -6.36 -7.83 -6.81
N SER A 129 -5.72 -8.97 -7.04
CA SER A 129 -6.20 -10.29 -6.58
C SER A 129 -6.05 -10.47 -5.07
N VAL A 130 -5.15 -9.74 -4.41
CA VAL A 130 -4.92 -9.80 -2.95
C VAL A 130 -6.17 -9.39 -2.18
N SER A 131 -6.88 -8.36 -2.66
CA SER A 131 -8.04 -7.79 -1.97
C SER A 131 -9.35 -7.88 -2.75
N ALA A 132 -9.35 -8.54 -3.91
CA ALA A 132 -10.43 -8.47 -4.90
C ALA A 132 -10.84 -7.00 -5.20
N GLY A 133 -9.86 -6.11 -5.14
CA GLY A 133 -10.05 -4.67 -5.30
C GLY A 133 -10.04 -4.25 -6.76
N LYS A 134 -10.38 -2.97 -6.99
CA LYS A 134 -10.09 -2.31 -8.25
C LYS A 134 -8.61 -1.92 -8.27
N ILE A 135 -8.04 -1.89 -9.47
CA ILE A 135 -6.71 -1.33 -9.73
C ILE A 135 -6.81 -0.24 -10.80
N LEU A 136 -6.03 0.81 -10.64
CA LEU A 136 -5.93 1.90 -11.60
C LEU A 136 -4.50 2.42 -11.65
N THR A 137 -4.00 2.68 -12.86
CA THR A 137 -2.75 3.41 -13.07
C THR A 137 -3.04 4.75 -13.76
N VAL A 138 -2.62 5.84 -13.14
CA VAL A 138 -2.66 7.20 -13.69
C VAL A 138 -1.24 7.61 -14.04
N SER A 139 -1.02 7.99 -15.30
CA SER A 139 0.30 8.39 -15.79
C SER A 139 0.28 9.83 -16.32
N GLY A 140 1.36 10.56 -16.10
CA GLY A 140 1.51 11.92 -16.59
C GLY A 140 2.83 12.54 -16.15
N CYS A 141 3.32 13.50 -16.92
CA CYS A 141 4.57 14.21 -16.64
C CYS A 141 5.79 13.30 -16.39
N GLY A 142 5.82 12.09 -16.97
CA GLY A 142 6.90 11.12 -16.77
C GLY A 142 6.85 10.36 -15.45
N SER A 143 5.75 10.45 -14.70
CA SER A 143 5.52 9.71 -13.46
C SER A 143 4.22 8.89 -13.53
N HIS A 144 4.16 7.89 -12.66
CA HIS A 144 3.09 6.91 -12.60
C HIS A 144 2.59 6.78 -11.15
N VAL A 145 1.29 6.88 -10.98
CA VAL A 145 0.60 6.54 -9.74
C VAL A 145 -0.22 5.29 -9.98
N MET A 146 0.00 4.26 -9.18
CA MET A 146 -0.85 3.08 -9.15
C MET A 146 -1.64 3.06 -7.84
N ALA A 147 -2.94 2.82 -7.94
CA ALA A 147 -3.84 2.68 -6.82
C ALA A 147 -4.49 1.31 -6.83
N VAL A 148 -4.54 0.66 -5.67
CA VAL A 148 -5.36 -0.54 -5.42
C VAL A 148 -6.33 -0.21 -4.30
N VAL A 149 -7.62 -0.25 -4.60
CA VAL A 149 -8.68 0.09 -3.65
C VAL A 149 -9.68 -1.05 -3.57
N ALA A 150 -9.81 -1.60 -2.36
CA ALA A 150 -10.83 -2.58 -2.02
C ALA A 150 -11.76 -1.99 -0.97
N ALA A 151 -13.07 -2.05 -1.23
CA ALA A 151 -14.08 -1.50 -0.35
C ALA A 151 -14.08 -2.20 1.02
N PRO A 152 -14.45 -1.49 2.09
CA PRO A 152 -14.68 -2.11 3.39
C PRO A 152 -15.78 -3.16 3.31
N THR A 153 -15.68 -4.16 4.19
CA THR A 153 -16.67 -5.22 4.32
C THR A 153 -17.26 -5.19 5.72
N VAL A 154 -18.36 -5.91 5.94
CA VAL A 154 -18.91 -6.11 7.29
C VAL A 154 -17.87 -6.73 8.24
N ALA A 155 -16.92 -7.50 7.68
CA ALA A 155 -15.91 -8.20 8.46
C ALA A 155 -14.73 -7.31 8.86
N GLY A 156 -14.50 -6.16 8.21
CA GLY A 156 -13.36 -5.29 8.50
C GLY A 156 -13.12 -4.17 7.49
N LYS A 157 -12.11 -3.35 7.77
CA LYS A 157 -11.72 -2.18 6.96
C LYS A 157 -11.34 -2.57 5.54
N GLY A 158 -11.59 -1.65 4.62
CA GLY A 158 -11.11 -1.70 3.24
C GLY A 158 -9.61 -1.40 3.17
N VAL A 159 -9.05 -1.44 1.96
CA VAL A 159 -7.66 -1.07 1.70
C VAL A 159 -7.62 0.00 0.63
N ALA A 160 -6.74 0.98 0.82
CA ALA A 160 -6.37 1.93 -0.21
C ALA A 160 -4.85 2.03 -0.27
N LEU A 161 -4.24 1.29 -1.19
CA LEU A 161 -2.79 1.25 -1.40
C LEU A 161 -2.43 2.10 -2.61
N PHE A 162 -1.48 3.01 -2.43
CA PHE A 162 -0.95 3.87 -3.48
C PHE A 162 0.56 3.65 -3.62
N LEU A 163 1.01 3.43 -4.85
CA LEU A 163 2.42 3.39 -5.21
C LEU A 163 2.70 4.52 -6.19
N THR A 164 3.83 5.20 -6.03
CA THR A 164 4.28 6.19 -7.01
C THR A 164 5.79 6.22 -7.15
N ASP A 165 6.24 6.36 -8.39
CA ASP A 165 7.64 6.62 -8.75
C ASP A 165 7.97 8.12 -8.76
N THR A 166 6.99 8.99 -8.47
CA THR A 166 7.24 10.41 -8.27
C THR A 166 8.20 10.58 -7.10
N GLY A 167 9.38 11.13 -7.39
CA GLY A 167 10.37 11.49 -6.39
C GLY A 167 9.87 12.65 -5.53
N LEU A 168 9.62 12.38 -4.24
CA LEU A 168 9.17 13.38 -3.27
C LEU A 168 10.15 13.46 -2.10
N SER A 169 10.32 14.65 -1.52
CA SER A 169 10.88 14.77 -0.18
C SER A 169 9.87 14.32 0.88
N GLY A 170 10.35 14.03 2.10
CA GLY A 170 9.46 13.58 3.19
C GLY A 170 8.40 14.62 3.58
N GLU A 171 8.72 15.91 3.47
CA GLU A 171 7.78 17.01 3.70
C GLU A 171 6.71 17.07 2.61
N GLU A 172 7.12 17.01 1.33
CA GLU A 172 6.19 17.01 0.20
C GLU A 172 5.26 15.80 0.22
N ALA A 173 5.80 14.61 0.49
CA ALA A 173 4.99 13.40 0.62
C ALA A 173 3.98 13.53 1.77
N GLY A 174 4.38 14.13 2.89
CA GLY A 174 3.49 14.45 4.01
C GLY A 174 2.37 15.42 3.66
N ILE A 175 2.67 16.47 2.89
CA ILE A 175 1.70 17.46 2.41
C ILE A 175 0.70 16.81 1.44
N VAL A 176 1.19 16.05 0.45
CA VAL A 176 0.36 15.33 -0.52
C VAL A 176 -0.60 14.39 0.20
N TRP A 177 -0.07 13.58 1.12
CA TRP A 177 -0.87 12.60 1.86
C TRP A 177 -1.91 13.27 2.75
N ARG A 178 -1.53 14.33 3.49
CA ARG A 178 -2.46 15.11 4.32
C ARG A 178 -3.61 15.68 3.49
N ASN A 179 -3.28 16.34 2.39
CA ASN A 179 -4.26 16.93 1.47
C ASN A 179 -5.25 15.89 0.95
N LEU A 180 -4.80 14.66 0.66
CA LEU A 180 -5.69 13.58 0.23
C LEU A 180 -6.59 13.12 1.38
N THR A 181 -6.01 12.89 2.56
CA THR A 181 -6.76 12.39 3.74
C THR A 181 -7.73 13.43 4.33
N ASP A 182 -7.51 14.72 4.06
CA ASP A 182 -8.46 15.78 4.39
C ASP A 182 -9.63 15.86 3.40
N ARG A 183 -9.40 15.52 2.12
CA ARG A 183 -10.39 15.60 1.05
C ARG A 183 -11.23 14.33 0.89
N TYR A 184 -10.69 13.17 1.23
CA TYR A 184 -11.32 11.86 1.04
C TYR A 184 -11.51 11.13 2.36
N ASP A 185 -12.64 10.43 2.46
CA ASP A 185 -13.00 9.67 3.65
C ASP A 185 -12.30 8.30 3.65
N PHE A 186 -11.26 8.19 4.46
CA PHE A 186 -10.52 6.96 4.71
C PHE A 186 -10.85 6.33 6.08
N HIS A 187 -11.92 6.75 6.78
CA HIS A 187 -12.24 6.24 8.12
C HIS A 187 -12.29 4.70 8.16
N ASP A 188 -12.92 4.13 7.14
CA ASP A 188 -13.14 2.68 7.00
C ASP A 188 -12.05 1.98 6.14
N TYR A 189 -10.93 2.65 5.85
CA TYR A 189 -9.84 2.10 5.05
C TYR A 189 -8.53 2.07 5.83
N ASP A 190 -7.74 1.03 5.61
CA ASP A 190 -6.30 1.06 5.88
C ASP A 190 -5.61 1.65 4.64
N ALA A 191 -5.35 2.96 4.71
CA ALA A 191 -4.81 3.74 3.60
C ALA A 191 -3.30 3.95 3.72
N VAL A 192 -2.55 3.68 2.66
CA VAL A 192 -1.08 3.75 2.61
C VAL A 192 -0.60 4.31 1.29
N LEU A 193 0.37 5.24 1.34
CA LEU A 193 1.12 5.72 0.18
C LEU A 193 2.59 5.30 0.31
N MET A 194 3.14 4.66 -0.71
CA MET A 194 4.57 4.41 -0.87
C MET A 194 5.08 5.23 -2.05
N ALA A 195 5.90 6.24 -1.77
CA ALA A 195 6.42 7.19 -2.76
C ALA A 195 7.94 7.16 -2.78
N VAL A 196 8.56 7.13 -3.97
CA VAL A 196 10.03 7.20 -4.10
C VAL A 196 10.59 8.45 -3.41
N ALA A 197 11.59 8.25 -2.56
CA ALA A 197 12.28 9.33 -1.86
C ALA A 197 13.26 10.01 -2.83
N ALA A 198 13.19 11.35 -2.91
CA ALA A 198 14.12 12.17 -3.67
C ALA A 198 14.37 13.50 -2.97
N GLU A 199 15.57 14.07 -3.16
CA GLU A 199 16.00 15.26 -2.42
C GLU A 199 15.39 16.59 -2.91
N ARG A 200 14.71 16.61 -4.07
CA ARG A 200 13.84 17.70 -4.55
C ARG A 200 13.45 17.49 -6.02
N GLN A 201 12.14 17.36 -6.29
CA GLN A 201 11.54 17.85 -7.54
C GLN A 201 10.09 18.26 -7.26
N PRO A 202 9.66 19.49 -7.60
CA PRO A 202 8.29 19.91 -7.40
C PRO A 202 7.40 19.28 -8.47
N HIS A 203 6.74 18.17 -8.15
CA HIS A 203 5.74 17.58 -9.04
C HIS A 203 4.36 17.61 -8.40
N LEU A 204 3.59 18.65 -8.75
CA LEU A 204 2.14 18.75 -8.51
C LEU A 204 1.35 17.53 -9.03
N PHE A 205 1.95 16.78 -9.97
CA PHE A 205 1.37 15.60 -10.60
C PHE A 205 0.87 14.55 -9.60
N ALA A 206 1.65 14.20 -8.56
CA ALA A 206 1.28 13.11 -7.66
C ALA A 206 -0.06 13.36 -6.94
N ALA A 207 -0.30 14.59 -6.48
CA ALA A 207 -1.53 14.92 -5.76
C ALA A 207 -2.77 14.83 -6.66
N ASP A 208 -2.69 15.38 -7.88
CA ASP A 208 -3.79 15.37 -8.84
C ASP A 208 -4.06 13.95 -9.37
N ALA A 209 -3.00 13.18 -9.64
CA ALA A 209 -3.12 11.79 -10.08
C ALA A 209 -3.72 10.89 -8.99
N LEU A 210 -3.32 11.07 -7.73
CA LEU A 210 -3.91 10.36 -6.59
C LEU A 210 -5.38 10.72 -6.39
N ALA A 211 -5.74 12.01 -6.50
CA ALA A 211 -7.13 12.45 -6.40
C ALA A 211 -8.00 11.86 -7.53
N LEU A 212 -7.51 11.90 -8.77
CA LEU A 212 -8.20 11.30 -9.92
C LEU A 212 -8.42 9.80 -9.73
N ALA A 213 -7.41 9.10 -9.18
CA ALA A 213 -7.53 7.67 -8.90
C ALA A 213 -8.62 7.37 -7.86
N LEU A 214 -8.65 8.12 -6.76
CA LEU A 214 -9.67 7.98 -5.72
C LEU A 214 -11.08 8.22 -6.24
N GLU A 215 -11.29 9.27 -7.04
CA GLU A 215 -12.59 9.57 -7.65
C GLU A 215 -13.04 8.45 -8.59
N SER A 216 -12.14 7.99 -9.45
CA SER A 216 -12.42 6.93 -10.42
C SER A 216 -12.73 5.59 -9.73
N MET A 217 -12.15 5.36 -8.55
CA MET A 217 -12.36 4.13 -7.77
C MET A 217 -13.55 4.22 -6.82
N GLY A 218 -14.18 5.40 -6.69
CA GLY A 218 -15.40 5.62 -5.92
C GLY A 218 -15.17 5.87 -4.42
N VAL A 219 -13.98 6.32 -4.03
CA VAL A 219 -13.73 6.75 -2.65
C VAL A 219 -14.44 8.08 -2.42
N LYS A 220 -15.29 8.14 -1.38
CA LYS A 220 -16.10 9.32 -1.09
C LYS A 220 -15.23 10.49 -0.67
N ARG A 221 -15.57 11.69 -1.14
CA ARG A 221 -15.00 12.92 -0.59
C ARG A 221 -15.57 13.19 0.81
N CYS A 222 -14.76 13.77 1.68
CA CYS A 222 -15.22 14.29 2.96
C CYS A 222 -16.30 15.35 2.71
N CYS A 223 -17.49 15.13 3.23
CA CYS A 223 -18.55 16.14 3.27
C CYS A 223 -18.19 17.19 4.32
N ARG A 224 -17.17 18.03 4.10
CA ARG A 224 -17.06 19.28 4.86
C ARG A 224 -18.07 20.23 4.23
N THR A 225 -19.22 20.39 4.89
CA THR A 225 -20.10 21.54 4.66
C THR A 225 -19.22 22.79 4.74
N ALA A 226 -19.16 23.55 3.65
CA ALA A 226 -18.61 24.90 3.69
C ALA A 226 -19.41 25.67 4.75
N SER A 227 -18.78 25.93 5.88
CA SER A 227 -19.22 26.92 6.87
C SER A 227 -18.60 28.25 6.55
#